data_AF-A0A7L5CBH2-F1
#
_entry.id   AF-A0A7L5CBH2-F1
#
_cell.length_a   1.000
_cell.length_b   1.000
_cell.length_c   1.000
_cell.angle_alpha   90.00
_cell.angle_beta   90.00
_cell.angle_gamma   90.00
#
_symmetry.space_group_name_H-M   'P 1'
#
loop_
_entity.id
_entity.type
_entity.pdbx_description
1 polymer ?
#
loop_
_entity_poly.entity_id
_entity_poly.type
_entity_poly.pdbx_seq_one_letter_code
_entity_poly.pdbx_strand_id
1 'polypeptide(L)'
;MIYIFRKLKAKLKKRNSYNNSYASELISSIHRADIKATILSIIWAAGPVTIIAITLGYYLSHGSRVPLVTVAYFSLYVFFVGLVGFVSKIIFDSIKHREQEKMQDRFLSVMEESYQNLYLSKKMSLANLTDQVRDNRVAYEILAKSHPTSKEIFYIFNLHFSKEMAEFAEIIYLHQENGFPIDNHDNKRKLRKFYKQISNCQKIPNDLKLKFLKALIGEYSDLKQGLERKAGFLTKIYNSAGQYNLFDLDDASNAITLFIELLSGRKIYYFKTISKFEDVKKDYLFTSIENLRSKITQKYNHILGIYKQCYLVMSEVAPNLELRDIINITEDVEDNISQLESSIIQLHTKKLPKDIKRQIQQNRNRFNQNIRIIRTLLKRLTVLLNQWRSLDFDKDEKLSKNVEHELAYVYLEEKIRMSIAYEMFEYINHEHDFATKTEQIKAYARQIVKVLQEPLCLEEAPVLTAIEMSNRANLSSIKLTNSTAQKLNTTYNLCRSVKTNIVEIRRRINRVLVAQYL
;
A
#
# COMPACT_ATOMS: atom_id res chain seq x y z
N MET A 1 -22.25 -39.90 9.52
CA MET A 1 -21.16 -39.43 10.42
C MET A 1 -20.19 -38.44 9.75
N ILE A 2 -19.92 -38.54 8.44
CA ILE A 2 -18.99 -37.64 7.69
C ILE A 2 -19.58 -36.24 7.41
N TYR A 3 -20.91 -36.10 7.38
CA TYR A 3 -21.60 -34.83 7.08
C TYR A 3 -21.59 -33.81 8.24
N ILE A 4 -21.52 -34.28 9.48
CA ILE A 4 -21.48 -33.43 10.68
C ILE A 4 -20.09 -32.77 10.84
N PHE A 5 -19.03 -33.46 10.44
CA PHE A 5 -17.66 -32.94 10.46
C PHE A 5 -17.42 -31.79 9.46
N ARG A 6 -18.05 -31.83 8.27
CA ARG A 6 -17.97 -30.72 7.30
C ARG A 6 -18.72 -29.47 7.75
N LYS A 7 -19.86 -29.63 8.44
CA LYS A 7 -20.64 -28.50 8.98
C LYS A 7 -19.95 -27.84 10.19
N LEU A 8 -19.21 -28.60 10.98
CA LEU A 8 -18.34 -28.09 12.05
C LEU A 8 -17.12 -27.32 11.51
N LYS A 9 -16.48 -27.81 10.43
CA LYS A 9 -15.40 -27.08 9.74
C LYS A 9 -15.88 -25.76 9.12
N ALA A 10 -17.12 -25.71 8.63
CA ALA A 10 -17.74 -24.49 8.09
C ALA A 10 -18.18 -23.50 9.19
N LYS A 11 -18.61 -23.97 10.38
CA LYS A 11 -18.92 -23.11 11.53
C LYS A 11 -17.69 -22.59 12.28
N LEU A 12 -16.55 -23.30 12.22
CA LEU A 12 -15.29 -22.86 12.83
C LEU A 12 -14.54 -21.80 12.02
N LYS A 13 -14.89 -21.57 10.75
CA LYS A 13 -14.33 -20.49 9.93
C LYS A 13 -15.01 -19.13 10.16
N LYS A 14 -15.97 -19.05 11.09
CA LYS A 14 -16.83 -17.87 11.32
C LYS A 14 -16.88 -17.40 12.78
N ARG A 15 -15.81 -17.60 13.56
CA ARG A 15 -15.60 -16.90 14.82
C ARG A 15 -14.63 -15.76 14.62
N ASN A 16 -15.18 -14.56 14.55
CA ASN A 16 -14.50 -13.32 14.91
C ASN A 16 -13.74 -13.54 16.23
N SER A 17 -12.41 -13.56 16.19
CA SER A 17 -11.65 -12.98 17.30
C SER A 17 -11.24 -11.57 16.86
N TYR A 18 -11.89 -10.60 17.49
CA TYR A 18 -11.34 -9.28 17.66
C TYR A 18 -10.01 -9.43 18.41
N ASN A 19 -8.89 -9.52 17.68
CA ASN A 19 -7.57 -9.36 18.29
C ASN A 19 -7.10 -7.94 18.02
N ASN A 20 -7.17 -7.14 19.09
CA ASN A 20 -6.60 -5.82 19.25
C ASN A 20 -5.06 -5.90 19.32
N SER A 21 -4.39 -6.61 18.41
CA SER A 21 -3.04 -7.12 18.65
C SER A 21 -2.02 -6.66 17.62
N TYR A 22 -1.72 -5.37 17.66
CA TYR A 22 -0.45 -4.88 17.12
C TYR A 22 0.26 -4.00 18.14
N ALA A 23 -0.45 -3.03 18.71
CA ALA A 23 0.08 -2.25 19.83
C ALA A 23 0.03 -3.01 21.17
N SER A 24 -1.00 -3.84 21.39
CA SER A 24 -1.06 -4.65 22.62
C SER A 24 -0.11 -5.83 22.54
N GLU A 25 -0.07 -6.65 21.49
CA GLU A 25 0.86 -7.80 21.43
C GLU A 25 2.36 -7.43 21.40
N LEU A 26 2.74 -6.27 20.84
CA LEU A 26 4.11 -5.76 20.91
C LEU A 26 4.47 -5.15 22.28
N ILE A 27 3.49 -4.82 23.12
CA ILE A 27 3.69 -4.21 24.47
C ILE A 27 3.26 -5.18 25.60
N SER A 28 2.48 -6.22 25.31
CA SER A 28 1.86 -7.15 26.27
C SER A 28 2.58 -8.49 26.38
N SER A 29 3.67 -8.71 25.62
CA SER A 29 4.56 -9.85 25.85
C SER A 29 5.34 -9.74 27.18
N ILE A 30 5.17 -8.65 27.92
CA ILE A 30 5.53 -8.54 29.34
C ILE A 30 4.36 -9.08 30.19
N HIS A 31 4.13 -10.39 30.17
CA HIS A 31 3.38 -11.07 31.23
C HIS A 31 4.22 -12.20 31.82
N ARG A 32 4.67 -11.98 33.07
CA ARG A 32 5.27 -12.94 34.02
C ARG A 32 4.34 -14.11 34.39
N ALA A 33 3.39 -14.50 33.54
CA ALA A 33 2.31 -15.41 33.89
C ALA A 33 2.72 -16.90 33.83
N ASP A 34 3.69 -17.29 33.00
CA ASP A 34 4.01 -18.71 32.79
C ASP A 34 5.08 -19.30 33.72
N ILE A 35 5.80 -18.45 34.47
CA ILE A 35 6.84 -18.91 35.40
C ILE A 35 6.19 -19.61 36.61
N LYS A 36 5.07 -19.07 37.11
CA LYS A 36 4.34 -19.65 38.25
C LYS A 36 3.72 -21.01 37.90
N ALA A 37 3.15 -21.15 36.71
CA ALA A 37 2.57 -22.40 36.24
C ALA A 37 3.64 -23.48 35.99
N THR A 38 4.79 -23.09 35.42
CA THR A 38 5.90 -24.01 35.18
C THR A 38 6.51 -24.50 36.51
N ILE A 39 6.74 -23.61 37.48
CA ILE A 39 7.22 -23.99 38.83
C ILE A 39 6.23 -24.95 39.52
N LEU A 40 4.92 -24.67 39.44
CA LEU A 40 3.90 -25.52 40.02
C LEU A 40 3.88 -26.92 39.39
N SER A 41 4.07 -27.02 38.07
CA SER A 41 4.13 -28.30 37.36
C SER A 41 5.34 -29.16 37.77
N ILE A 42 6.49 -28.53 38.03
CA ILE A 42 7.71 -29.22 38.47
C ILE A 42 7.54 -29.73 39.91
N ILE A 43 6.98 -28.90 40.81
CA ILE A 43 6.69 -29.30 42.19
C ILE A 43 5.66 -30.44 42.21
N TRP A 44 4.64 -30.39 41.36
CA TRP A 44 3.64 -31.45 41.23
C TRP A 44 4.23 -32.76 40.68
N ALA A 45 5.11 -32.69 39.68
CA ALA A 45 5.78 -33.85 39.12
C ALA A 45 6.78 -34.48 40.09
N ALA A 46 7.62 -33.66 40.76
CA ALA A 46 8.67 -34.12 41.67
C ALA A 46 8.14 -34.62 43.03
N GLY A 47 6.94 -34.19 43.44
CA GLY A 47 6.31 -34.61 44.69
C GLY A 47 5.33 -35.78 44.50
N PRO A 48 4.01 -35.52 44.44
CA PRO A 48 2.99 -36.56 44.53
C PRO A 48 3.03 -37.58 43.38
N VAL A 49 3.29 -37.16 42.14
CA VAL A 49 3.25 -38.08 40.99
C VAL A 49 4.40 -39.10 41.04
N THR A 50 5.61 -38.65 41.38
CA THR A 50 6.78 -39.52 41.50
C THR A 50 6.65 -40.48 42.68
N ILE A 51 6.14 -40.00 43.83
CA ILE A 51 5.89 -40.84 45.00
C ILE A 51 4.86 -41.93 44.69
N ILE A 52 3.76 -41.59 44.01
CA ILE A 52 2.74 -42.57 43.60
C ILE A 52 3.33 -43.58 42.60
N ALA A 53 4.05 -43.11 41.58
CA ALA A 53 4.64 -43.98 40.56
C ALA A 53 5.64 -44.99 41.13
N ILE A 54 6.51 -44.55 42.06
CA ILE A 54 7.50 -45.42 42.70
C ILE A 54 6.83 -46.39 43.67
N THR A 55 5.89 -45.90 44.48
CA THR A 55 5.17 -46.75 45.45
C THR A 55 4.39 -47.84 44.72
N LEU A 56 3.69 -47.49 43.64
CA LEU A 56 2.91 -48.43 42.84
C LEU A 56 3.80 -49.40 42.07
N GLY A 57 4.85 -48.91 41.40
CA GLY A 57 5.76 -49.73 40.60
C GLY A 57 6.56 -50.73 41.44
N TYR A 58 7.05 -50.31 42.61
CA TYR A 58 7.79 -51.18 43.51
C TYR A 58 6.88 -52.19 44.21
N TYR A 59 5.67 -51.78 44.61
CA TYR A 59 4.69 -52.68 45.20
C TYR A 59 4.26 -53.78 44.23
N LEU A 60 4.01 -53.44 42.95
CA LEU A 60 3.69 -54.42 41.91
C LEU A 60 4.85 -55.37 41.61
N SER A 61 6.10 -54.92 41.75
CA SER A 61 7.27 -55.71 41.40
C SER A 61 7.81 -56.59 42.54
N HIS A 62 7.71 -56.15 43.80
CA HIS A 62 8.37 -56.80 44.94
C HIS A 62 7.41 -57.07 46.13
N GLY A 63 6.11 -56.77 46.01
CA GLY A 63 5.08 -57.09 47.01
C GLY A 63 5.22 -56.39 48.37
N SER A 64 6.17 -55.47 48.50
CA SER A 64 6.55 -54.82 49.76
C SER A 64 6.63 -53.29 49.60
N ARG A 65 6.58 -52.57 50.72
CA ARG A 65 6.65 -51.09 50.70
C ARG A 65 8.05 -50.62 50.33
N VAL A 66 8.13 -49.55 49.55
CA VAL A 66 9.41 -48.95 49.12
C VAL A 66 10.19 -48.45 50.34
N PRO A 67 11.51 -48.73 50.44
CA PRO A 67 12.38 -48.09 51.42
C PRO A 67 12.38 -46.56 51.27
N LEU A 68 12.26 -45.83 52.38
CA LEU A 68 12.21 -44.36 52.37
C LEU A 68 13.42 -43.71 51.68
N VAL A 69 14.59 -44.35 51.74
CA VAL A 69 15.83 -43.90 51.09
C VAL A 69 15.67 -43.87 49.56
N THR A 70 15.01 -44.87 48.97
CA THR A 70 14.78 -44.96 47.53
C THR A 70 13.77 -43.91 47.06
N VAL A 71 12.70 -43.66 47.83
CA VAL A 71 11.74 -42.59 47.56
C VAL A 71 12.41 -41.23 47.58
N ALA A 72 13.25 -40.98 48.58
CA ALA A 72 14.00 -39.72 48.70
C ALA A 72 14.97 -39.53 47.52
N TYR A 73 15.73 -40.56 47.15
CA TYR A 73 16.68 -40.51 46.03
C TYR A 73 16.01 -40.14 44.71
N PHE A 74 14.94 -40.85 44.33
CA PHE A 74 14.26 -40.58 43.07
C PHE A 74 13.50 -39.25 43.07
N SER A 75 12.89 -38.85 44.20
CA SER A 75 12.24 -37.54 44.29
C SER A 75 13.24 -36.41 44.08
N LEU A 76 14.45 -36.56 44.65
CA LEU A 76 15.54 -35.60 44.51
C LEU A 76 16.12 -35.61 43.09
N TYR A 77 16.26 -36.77 42.46
CA TYR A 77 16.64 -36.89 41.04
C TYR A 77 15.63 -36.21 40.10
N VAL A 78 14.33 -36.48 40.24
CA VAL A 78 13.28 -35.85 39.42
C VAL A 78 13.24 -34.35 39.66
N PHE A 79 13.45 -33.90 40.90
CA PHE A 79 13.59 -32.47 41.20
C PHE A 79 14.76 -31.83 40.45
N PHE A 80 15.95 -32.45 40.46
CA PHE A 80 17.11 -31.93 39.73
C PHE A 80 16.90 -31.93 38.21
N VAL A 81 16.32 -32.99 37.64
CA VAL A 81 16.01 -33.04 36.20
C VAL A 81 14.98 -31.97 35.83
N GLY A 82 13.94 -31.77 36.65
CA GLY A 82 12.95 -30.70 36.48
C GLY A 82 13.57 -29.31 36.60
N LEU A 83 14.51 -29.11 37.53
CA LEU A 83 15.26 -27.88 37.69
C LEU A 83 16.13 -27.57 36.46
N VAL A 84 16.85 -28.56 35.94
CA VAL A 84 17.65 -28.40 34.70
C VAL A 84 16.77 -28.08 33.51
N GLY A 85 15.62 -28.74 33.37
CA GLY A 85 14.63 -28.43 32.32
C GLY A 85 14.07 -27.01 32.44
N PHE A 86 13.80 -26.54 33.66
CA PHE A 86 13.35 -25.18 33.93
C PHE A 86 14.38 -24.12 33.58
N VAL A 87 15.63 -24.31 34.04
CA VAL A 87 16.74 -23.41 33.73
C VAL A 87 16.98 -23.37 32.21
N SER A 88 16.94 -24.51 31.55
CA SER A 88 17.06 -24.60 30.08
C SER A 88 15.94 -23.83 29.37
N LYS A 89 14.69 -23.94 29.85
CA LYS A 89 13.55 -23.18 29.32
C LYS A 89 13.73 -21.68 29.52
N ILE A 90 14.17 -21.23 30.71
CA ILE A 90 14.44 -19.80 30.96
C ILE A 90 15.52 -19.27 30.02
N ILE A 91 16.62 -20.01 29.84
CA ILE A 91 17.70 -19.59 28.94
C ILE A 91 17.18 -19.51 27.50
N PHE A 92 16.44 -20.52 27.04
CA PHE A 92 15.87 -20.54 25.69
C PHE A 92 14.88 -19.39 25.47
N ASP A 93 13.96 -19.17 26.41
CA ASP A 93 12.98 -18.09 26.34
C ASP A 93 13.70 -16.73 26.37
N SER A 94 14.73 -16.56 27.20
CA SER A 94 15.52 -15.32 27.26
C SER A 94 16.27 -15.03 25.95
N ILE A 95 16.89 -16.04 25.33
CA ILE A 95 17.55 -15.90 24.02
C ILE A 95 16.52 -15.51 22.96
N LYS A 96 15.39 -16.22 22.92
CA LYS A 96 14.30 -15.95 21.98
C LYS A 96 13.72 -14.54 22.15
N HIS A 97 13.54 -14.08 23.39
CA HIS A 97 13.08 -12.72 23.68
C HIS A 97 14.06 -11.68 23.17
N ARG A 98 15.37 -11.87 23.39
CA ARG A 98 16.40 -10.94 22.91
C ARG A 98 16.44 -10.88 21.37
N GLU A 99 16.23 -12.00 20.69
CA GLU A 99 16.11 -12.02 19.23
C GLU A 99 14.86 -11.29 18.74
N GLN A 100 13.73 -11.45 19.42
CA GLN A 100 12.48 -10.74 19.10
C GLN A 100 12.63 -9.22 19.29
N GLU A 101 13.24 -8.77 20.39
CA GLU A 101 13.52 -7.35 20.64
C GLU A 101 14.40 -6.76 19.54
N LYS A 102 15.50 -7.44 19.18
CA LYS A 102 16.37 -7.00 18.08
C LYS A 102 15.62 -6.89 16.75
N MET A 103 14.74 -7.84 16.45
CA MET A 103 13.94 -7.81 15.22
C MET A 103 12.92 -6.67 15.24
N GLN A 104 12.33 -6.37 16.40
CA GLN A 104 11.44 -5.23 16.58
C GLN A 104 12.19 -3.90 16.41
N ASP A 105 13.37 -3.76 17.01
CA ASP A 105 14.20 -2.56 16.87
C ASP A 105 14.57 -2.32 15.41
N ARG A 106 15.02 -3.36 14.70
CA ARG A 106 15.30 -3.30 13.25
C ARG A 106 14.08 -2.86 12.45
N PHE A 107 12.90 -3.43 12.75
CA PHE A 107 11.65 -3.02 12.12
C PHE A 107 11.33 -1.54 12.37
N LEU A 108 11.47 -1.08 13.61
CA LEU A 108 11.25 0.33 13.97
C LEU A 108 12.24 1.26 13.26
N SER A 109 13.52 0.88 13.18
CA SER A 109 14.52 1.64 12.43
C SER A 109 14.17 1.78 10.95
N VAL A 110 13.75 0.68 10.30
CA VAL A 110 13.32 0.71 8.89
C VAL A 110 12.09 1.57 8.69
N MET A 111 11.13 1.51 9.60
CA MET A 111 9.95 2.37 9.57
C MET A 111 10.32 3.84 9.70
N GLU A 112 11.19 4.19 10.65
CA GLU A 112 11.66 5.56 10.84
C GLU A 112 12.40 6.08 9.59
N GLU A 113 13.32 5.29 9.06
CA GLU A 113 14.05 5.61 7.82
C GLU A 113 13.10 5.77 6.62
N SER A 114 12.04 4.95 6.54
CA SER A 114 11.00 5.08 5.52
C SER A 114 10.27 6.42 5.62
N TYR A 115 9.89 6.86 6.82
CA TYR A 115 9.26 8.17 7.01
C TYR A 115 10.20 9.32 6.68
N GLN A 116 11.48 9.21 7.03
CA GLN A 116 12.48 10.21 6.72
C GLN A 116 12.68 10.34 5.20
N ASN A 117 12.86 9.22 4.49
CA ASN A 117 12.96 9.21 3.03
C ASN A 117 11.67 9.73 2.37
N LEU A 118 10.49 9.38 2.89
CA LEU A 118 9.21 9.93 2.41
C LEU A 118 9.17 11.45 2.52
N TYR A 119 9.58 12.00 3.67
CA TYR A 119 9.64 13.43 3.92
C TYR A 119 10.66 14.12 3.02
N LEU A 120 11.88 13.58 2.92
CA LEU A 120 12.94 14.13 2.07
C LEU A 120 12.55 14.12 0.60
N SER A 121 11.91 13.05 0.12
CA SER A 121 11.42 12.94 -1.26
C SER A 121 10.45 14.07 -1.60
N LYS A 122 9.52 14.37 -0.69
CA LYS A 122 8.58 15.50 -0.84
C LYS A 122 9.30 16.84 -0.80
N LYS A 123 10.16 17.05 0.19
CA LYS A 123 10.92 18.30 0.34
C LYS A 123 11.74 18.62 -0.91
N MET A 124 12.45 17.62 -1.45
CA MET A 124 13.27 17.78 -2.66
C MET A 124 12.42 17.96 -3.92
N SER A 125 11.29 17.24 -4.02
CA SER A 125 10.35 17.45 -5.13
C SER A 125 9.78 18.88 -5.15
N LEU A 126 9.61 19.52 -4.00
CA LEU A 126 9.15 20.91 -3.89
C LEU A 126 10.25 21.93 -4.17
N ALA A 127 11.50 21.61 -3.84
CA ALA A 127 12.63 22.55 -3.97
C ALA A 127 12.93 22.92 -5.43
N ASN A 128 12.59 22.05 -6.38
CA ASN A 128 12.86 22.27 -7.81
C ASN A 128 11.73 23.01 -8.53
N LEU A 129 10.67 23.43 -7.82
CA LEU A 129 9.51 24.09 -8.41
C LEU A 129 9.60 25.61 -8.25
N THR A 130 9.00 26.35 -9.20
CA THR A 130 8.81 27.80 -9.07
C THR A 130 7.92 28.12 -7.88
N ASP A 131 8.04 29.33 -7.31
CA ASP A 131 7.31 29.72 -6.10
C ASP A 131 5.79 29.49 -6.22
N GLN A 132 5.17 29.92 -7.31
CA GLN A 132 3.72 29.73 -7.52
C GLN A 132 3.32 28.25 -7.62
N VAL A 133 4.09 27.42 -8.32
CA VAL A 133 3.79 25.99 -8.48
C VAL A 133 4.01 25.25 -7.17
N ARG A 134 5.07 25.61 -6.43
CA ARG A 134 5.35 25.11 -5.08
C ARG A 134 4.20 25.44 -4.14
N ASP A 135 3.74 26.69 -4.14
CA ASP A 135 2.67 27.18 -3.26
C ASP A 135 1.33 26.51 -3.58
N ASN A 136 1.02 26.33 -4.87
CA ASN A 136 -0.14 25.54 -5.30
C ASN A 136 -0.06 24.09 -4.82
N ARG A 137 1.11 23.47 -4.94
CA ARG A 137 1.32 22.08 -4.54
C ARG A 137 1.24 21.88 -3.03
N VAL A 138 1.80 22.79 -2.25
CA VAL A 138 1.67 22.81 -0.78
C VAL A 138 0.21 22.97 -0.36
N ALA A 139 -0.52 23.91 -0.96
CA ALA A 139 -1.94 24.09 -0.69
C ALA A 139 -2.75 22.84 -1.04
N TYR A 140 -2.47 22.21 -2.19
CA TYR A 140 -3.13 20.96 -2.58
C TYR A 140 -2.91 19.84 -1.56
N GLU A 141 -1.67 19.63 -1.11
CA GLU A 141 -1.35 18.58 -0.13
C GLU A 141 -2.01 18.84 1.24
N ILE A 142 -2.00 20.08 1.73
CA ILE A 142 -2.63 20.45 3.00
C ILE A 142 -4.16 20.30 2.91
N LEU A 143 -4.79 20.79 1.84
CA LEU A 143 -6.24 20.66 1.63
C LEU A 143 -6.69 19.22 1.35
N ALA A 144 -5.77 18.35 0.94
CA ALA A 144 -6.01 16.92 0.81
C ALA A 144 -6.00 16.19 2.17
N LYS A 145 -5.50 16.82 3.25
CA LYS A 145 -5.62 16.28 4.61
C LYS A 145 -7.08 16.11 4.98
N SER A 146 -7.37 15.07 5.75
CA SER A 146 -8.70 14.88 6.30
C SER A 146 -8.98 15.80 7.48
N HIS A 147 -7.95 16.06 8.28
CA HIS A 147 -8.00 16.92 9.46
C HIS A 147 -6.80 17.88 9.42
N PRO A 148 -6.78 18.85 8.49
CA PRO A 148 -5.79 19.91 8.53
C PRO A 148 -6.00 20.74 9.79
N THR A 149 -4.92 21.18 10.43
CA THR A 149 -5.02 22.04 11.61
C THR A 149 -5.51 23.45 11.21
N SER A 150 -6.12 24.18 12.15
CA SER A 150 -6.59 25.55 11.92
C SER A 150 -5.48 26.46 11.39
N LYS A 151 -4.25 26.27 11.88
CA LYS A 151 -3.05 27.01 11.44
C LYS A 151 -2.59 26.62 10.04
N GLU A 152 -2.71 25.36 9.65
CA GLU A 152 -2.44 24.95 8.28
C GLU A 152 -3.44 25.58 7.31
N ILE A 153 -4.73 25.64 7.67
CA ILE A 153 -5.78 26.31 6.89
C ILE A 153 -5.49 27.80 6.77
N PHE A 154 -5.20 28.49 7.88
CA PHE A 154 -4.82 29.89 7.85
C PHE A 154 -3.62 30.13 6.92
N TYR A 155 -2.57 29.31 7.06
CA TYR A 155 -1.35 29.45 6.26
C TYR A 155 -1.62 29.35 4.76
N ILE A 156 -2.34 28.33 4.30
CA ILE A 156 -2.61 28.16 2.86
C ILE A 156 -3.51 29.25 2.28
N PHE A 157 -4.49 29.75 3.05
CA PHE A 157 -5.36 30.82 2.56
C PHE A 157 -4.60 32.14 2.52
N ASN A 158 -3.71 32.40 3.49
CA ASN A 158 -2.89 33.61 3.50
C ASN A 158 -1.79 33.57 2.42
N LEU A 159 -1.36 32.38 2.01
CA LEU A 159 -0.41 32.20 0.91
C LEU A 159 -1.03 32.57 -0.45
N HIS A 160 -2.33 32.31 -0.65
CA HIS A 160 -3.01 32.45 -1.95
C HIS A 160 -3.97 33.63 -2.03
N PHE A 161 -4.46 34.13 -0.90
CA PHE A 161 -5.50 35.15 -0.78
C PHE A 161 -5.19 36.16 0.32
N SER A 162 -6.17 36.97 0.70
CA SER A 162 -6.01 37.96 1.77
C SER A 162 -6.00 37.32 3.16
N LYS A 163 -5.31 37.97 4.10
CA LYS A 163 -5.34 37.62 5.52
C LYS A 163 -6.78 37.55 6.08
N GLU A 164 -7.66 38.46 5.65
CA GLU A 164 -9.09 38.46 6.03
C GLU A 164 -9.78 37.14 5.65
N MET A 165 -9.49 36.60 4.46
CA MET A 165 -10.04 35.33 4.01
C MET A 165 -9.47 34.15 4.80
N ALA A 166 -8.17 34.22 5.14
CA ALA A 166 -7.51 33.21 5.95
C ALA A 166 -8.06 33.12 7.37
N GLU A 167 -8.25 34.27 8.03
CA GLU A 167 -8.88 34.35 9.35
C GLU A 167 -10.31 33.81 9.31
N PHE A 168 -11.07 34.16 8.26
CA PHE A 168 -12.43 33.65 8.09
C PHE A 168 -12.47 32.12 7.91
N ALA A 169 -11.60 31.55 7.08
CA ALA A 169 -11.50 30.10 6.91
C ALA A 169 -11.07 29.38 8.20
N GLU A 170 -10.15 29.97 8.96
CA GLU A 170 -9.75 29.44 10.29
C GLU A 170 -10.93 29.42 11.26
N ILE A 171 -11.72 30.50 11.31
CA ILE A 171 -12.92 30.58 12.16
C ILE A 171 -13.96 29.54 11.77
N ILE A 172 -14.26 29.39 10.47
CA ILE A 172 -15.20 28.37 9.98
C ILE A 172 -14.78 26.97 10.42
N TYR A 173 -13.50 26.64 10.25
CA TYR A 173 -12.95 25.36 10.70
C TYR A 173 -13.17 25.13 12.20
N LEU A 174 -12.84 26.13 13.03
CA LEU A 174 -13.01 26.03 14.48
C LEU A 174 -14.48 25.86 14.88
N HIS A 175 -15.40 26.58 14.24
CA HIS A 175 -16.84 26.42 14.52
C HIS A 175 -17.34 25.02 14.15
N GLN A 176 -16.93 24.51 12.99
CA GLN A 176 -17.37 23.21 12.52
C GLN A 176 -16.84 22.04 13.36
N GLU A 177 -15.54 22.06 13.71
CA GLU A 177 -14.93 21.02 14.55
C GLU A 177 -15.54 20.96 15.96
N ASN A 178 -15.97 22.11 16.50
CA ASN A 178 -16.58 22.19 17.83
C ASN A 178 -18.13 22.13 17.82
N GLY A 179 -18.75 22.03 16.64
CA GLY A 179 -20.21 21.97 16.50
C GLY A 179 -20.94 23.27 16.84
N PHE A 180 -20.26 24.43 16.76
CA PHE A 180 -20.86 25.73 17.06
C PHE A 180 -21.51 26.34 15.81
N PRO A 181 -22.69 26.97 15.94
CA PRO A 181 -23.30 27.68 14.82
C PRO A 181 -22.43 28.87 14.40
N ILE A 182 -22.32 29.09 13.09
CA ILE A 182 -21.59 30.23 12.49
C ILE A 182 -22.49 31.11 11.59
N ASP A 183 -23.77 30.73 11.46
CA ASP A 183 -24.72 31.37 10.56
C ASP A 183 -25.19 32.74 11.07
N ASN A 184 -24.46 33.78 10.67
CA ASN A 184 -24.89 35.17 10.80
C ASN A 184 -24.87 35.89 9.44
N HIS A 185 -25.55 37.04 9.34
CA HIS A 185 -25.64 37.78 8.08
C HIS A 185 -24.27 38.24 7.56
N ASP A 186 -23.36 38.63 8.44
CA ASP A 186 -22.01 39.08 8.08
C ASP A 186 -21.14 37.97 7.51
N ASN A 187 -21.19 36.77 8.11
CA ASN A 187 -20.49 35.58 7.64
C ASN A 187 -21.06 35.12 6.31
N LYS A 188 -22.38 35.16 6.11
CA LYS A 188 -23.00 34.88 4.81
C LYS A 188 -22.53 35.87 3.73
N ARG A 189 -22.38 37.15 4.08
CA ARG A 189 -21.83 38.18 3.18
C ARG A 189 -20.35 37.92 2.85
N LYS A 190 -19.52 37.64 3.87
CA LYS A 190 -18.09 37.28 3.71
C LYS A 190 -17.92 36.03 2.86
N LEU A 191 -18.68 34.97 3.14
CA LEU A 191 -18.68 33.72 2.38
C LEU A 191 -18.95 33.98 0.89
N ARG A 192 -20.01 34.72 0.55
CA ARG A 192 -20.32 35.07 -0.86
C ARG A 192 -19.22 35.88 -1.53
N LYS A 193 -18.62 36.85 -0.81
CA LYS A 193 -17.48 37.65 -1.30
C LYS A 193 -16.29 36.76 -1.62
N PHE A 194 -15.87 35.92 -0.67
CA PHE A 194 -14.70 35.07 -0.81
C PHE A 194 -14.90 33.94 -1.81
N TYR A 195 -16.09 33.35 -1.88
CA TYR A 195 -16.44 32.36 -2.89
C TYR A 195 -16.22 32.90 -4.31
N LYS A 196 -16.70 34.13 -4.59
CA LYS A 196 -16.48 34.80 -5.87
C LYS A 196 -14.99 35.04 -6.15
N GLN A 197 -14.24 35.51 -5.16
CA GLN A 197 -12.79 35.76 -5.29
C GLN A 197 -12.02 34.47 -5.65
N ILE A 198 -12.30 33.36 -4.98
CA ILE A 198 -11.65 32.07 -5.27
C ILE A 198 -12.03 31.58 -6.67
N SER A 199 -13.32 31.63 -7.03
CA SER A 199 -13.78 31.16 -8.34
C SER A 199 -13.14 31.93 -9.51
N ASN A 200 -12.97 33.24 -9.35
CA ASN A 200 -12.43 34.13 -10.38
C ASN A 200 -10.89 34.19 -10.41
N CYS A 201 -10.19 33.55 -9.47
CA CYS A 201 -8.73 33.60 -9.41
C CYS A 201 -8.09 32.86 -10.60
N GLN A 202 -7.42 33.54 -11.52
CA GLN A 202 -6.80 32.89 -12.68
C GLN A 202 -5.48 32.17 -12.36
N LYS A 203 -4.83 32.50 -11.23
CA LYS A 203 -3.51 31.98 -10.85
C LYS A 203 -3.53 30.56 -10.29
N ILE A 204 -4.72 30.04 -9.98
CA ILE A 204 -4.92 28.76 -9.29
C ILE A 204 -5.62 27.78 -10.24
N PRO A 205 -5.13 26.53 -10.38
CA PRO A 205 -5.80 25.46 -11.12
C PRO A 205 -7.24 25.18 -10.63
N ASN A 206 -8.13 24.75 -11.53
CA ASN A 206 -9.55 24.57 -11.21
C ASN A 206 -9.82 23.50 -10.13
N ASP A 207 -9.05 22.42 -10.11
CA ASP A 207 -9.12 21.38 -9.08
C ASP A 207 -8.75 21.92 -7.70
N LEU A 208 -7.71 22.76 -7.61
CA LEU A 208 -7.30 23.41 -6.38
C LEU A 208 -8.32 24.47 -5.93
N LYS A 209 -8.95 25.21 -6.86
CA LYS A 209 -10.07 26.10 -6.52
C LYS A 209 -11.20 25.33 -5.85
N LEU A 210 -11.59 24.17 -6.38
CA LEU A 210 -12.65 23.35 -5.78
C LEU A 210 -12.30 22.95 -4.34
N LYS A 211 -11.03 22.64 -4.07
CA LYS A 211 -10.56 22.35 -2.69
C LYS A 211 -10.63 23.58 -1.78
N PHE A 212 -10.22 24.75 -2.26
CA PHE A 212 -10.35 26.00 -1.50
C PHE A 212 -11.81 26.35 -1.22
N LEU A 213 -12.71 26.18 -2.18
CA LEU A 213 -14.14 26.43 -2.01
C LEU A 213 -14.76 25.48 -0.98
N LYS A 214 -14.38 24.19 -0.99
CA LYS A 214 -14.80 23.22 0.04
C LYS A 214 -14.26 23.60 1.42
N ALA A 215 -12.98 23.93 1.51
CA ALA A 215 -12.38 24.35 2.78
C ALA A 215 -12.99 25.65 3.32
N LEU A 216 -13.46 26.55 2.46
CA LEU A 216 -14.14 27.78 2.86
C LEU A 216 -15.52 27.52 3.51
N ILE A 217 -16.10 26.34 3.31
CA ILE A 217 -17.31 25.90 4.04
C ILE A 217 -16.97 24.81 5.08
N GLY A 218 -15.67 24.63 5.37
CA GLY A 218 -15.12 23.64 6.31
C GLY A 218 -15.30 22.18 5.88
N GLU A 219 -15.52 21.92 4.59
CA GLU A 219 -15.50 20.57 4.04
C GLU A 219 -14.08 20.15 3.65
N TYR A 220 -13.62 19.02 4.18
CA TYR A 220 -12.30 18.44 3.89
C TYR A 220 -12.41 17.01 3.37
N SER A 221 -11.27 16.44 2.96
CA SER A 221 -11.22 15.12 2.34
C SER A 221 -11.56 14.02 3.36
N ASP A 222 -12.51 13.13 3.05
CA ASP A 222 -12.85 12.03 3.97
C ASP A 222 -11.69 11.02 4.07
N LEU A 223 -11.31 10.66 5.32
CA LEU A 223 -10.36 9.57 5.61
C LEU A 223 -10.71 8.28 4.88
N LYS A 224 -12.00 8.00 4.69
CA LYS A 224 -12.48 6.77 4.05
C LYS A 224 -12.18 6.73 2.57
N GLN A 225 -12.11 7.88 1.89
CA GLN A 225 -11.80 7.93 0.46
C GLN A 225 -10.31 7.68 0.21
N GLY A 226 -9.43 8.15 1.11
CA GLY A 226 -7.99 8.10 0.90
C GLY A 226 -7.54 9.05 -0.21
N LEU A 227 -6.32 8.87 -0.71
CA LEU A 227 -5.77 9.62 -1.83
C LEU A 227 -5.48 8.71 -3.02
N GLU A 228 -5.63 9.22 -4.22
CA GLU A 228 -5.21 8.49 -5.41
C GLU A 228 -3.68 8.31 -5.42
N ARG A 229 -3.24 7.15 -5.92
CA ARG A 229 -1.83 6.88 -6.18
C ARG A 229 -1.44 7.42 -7.55
N LYS A 230 -0.16 7.70 -7.70
CA LYS A 230 0.38 8.08 -9.02
C LYS A 230 0.37 6.88 -9.96
N ALA A 231 -0.32 6.98 -11.08
CA ALA A 231 -0.40 5.89 -12.06
C ALA A 231 1.00 5.45 -12.56
N GLY A 232 1.23 4.13 -12.66
CA GLY A 232 2.45 3.56 -13.21
C GLY A 232 3.70 3.64 -12.33
N PHE A 233 3.60 4.10 -11.07
CA PHE A 233 4.78 4.33 -10.24
C PHE A 233 5.60 3.04 -10.00
N LEU A 234 4.95 1.91 -9.73
CA LEU A 234 5.62 0.61 -9.56
C LEU A 234 6.22 0.17 -10.87
N THR A 235 5.44 0.26 -11.95
CA THR A 235 5.86 -0.14 -13.30
C THR A 235 7.12 0.61 -13.73
N LYS A 236 7.22 1.92 -13.47
CA LYS A 236 8.41 2.72 -13.82
C LYS A 236 9.63 2.33 -13.00
N ILE A 237 9.47 2.15 -11.68
CA ILE A 237 10.58 1.78 -10.80
C ILE A 237 11.08 0.37 -11.15
N TYR A 238 10.16 -0.56 -11.37
CA TYR A 238 10.45 -1.93 -11.78
C TYR A 238 11.25 -1.98 -13.09
N ASN A 239 10.78 -1.25 -14.11
CA ASN A 239 11.43 -1.22 -15.43
C ASN A 239 12.68 -0.32 -15.50
N SER A 240 13.08 0.31 -14.39
CA SER A 240 14.20 1.25 -14.40
C SER A 240 15.57 0.57 -14.58
N ALA A 241 15.67 -0.74 -14.31
CA ALA A 241 16.92 -1.52 -14.41
C ALA A 241 18.14 -0.85 -13.72
N GLY A 242 17.91 -0.06 -12.67
CA GLY A 242 18.96 0.69 -11.94
C GLY A 242 19.26 2.09 -12.48
N GLN A 243 18.59 2.53 -13.54
CA GLN A 243 18.72 3.88 -14.07
C GLN A 243 17.78 4.85 -13.32
N TYR A 244 18.31 5.62 -12.37
CA TYR A 244 17.53 6.53 -11.50
C TYR A 244 16.90 7.73 -12.24
N ASN A 245 17.28 8.00 -13.48
CA ASN A 245 16.65 9.00 -14.33
C ASN A 245 15.28 8.54 -14.89
N LEU A 246 14.94 7.25 -14.80
CA LEU A 246 13.70 6.70 -15.37
C LEU A 246 12.47 6.87 -14.45
N PHE A 247 12.61 7.39 -13.25
CA PHE A 247 11.48 7.72 -12.40
C PHE A 247 11.82 8.94 -11.54
N ASP A 248 10.78 9.67 -11.12
CA ASP A 248 10.95 10.90 -10.34
C ASP A 248 10.78 10.64 -8.83
N LEU A 249 10.97 11.70 -8.04
CA LEU A 249 10.78 11.65 -6.58
C LEU A 249 9.32 11.40 -6.17
N ASP A 250 8.36 11.67 -7.05
CA ASP A 250 6.95 11.39 -6.78
C ASP A 250 6.64 9.90 -6.95
N ASP A 251 7.23 9.25 -7.95
CA ASP A 251 7.19 7.79 -8.12
C ASP A 251 7.82 7.12 -6.89
N ALA A 252 9.00 7.60 -6.45
CA ALA A 252 9.69 7.13 -5.25
C ALA A 252 8.83 7.32 -3.97
N SER A 253 8.23 8.49 -3.80
CA SER A 253 7.34 8.79 -2.67
C SER A 253 6.14 7.84 -2.61
N ASN A 254 5.54 7.49 -3.76
CA ASN A 254 4.43 6.54 -3.81
C ASN A 254 4.86 5.11 -3.45
N ALA A 255 6.06 4.68 -3.86
CA ALA A 255 6.64 3.39 -3.46
C ALA A 255 6.94 3.31 -1.97
N ILE A 256 7.57 4.35 -1.41
CA ILE A 256 7.83 4.44 0.03
C ILE A 256 6.50 4.46 0.82
N THR A 257 5.50 5.19 0.33
CA THR A 257 4.17 5.20 0.96
C THR A 257 3.55 3.80 0.97
N LEU A 258 3.55 3.10 -0.18
CA LEU A 258 3.06 1.73 -0.28
C LEU A 258 3.77 0.80 0.71
N PHE A 259 5.09 0.91 0.80
CA PHE A 259 5.91 0.12 1.71
C PHE A 259 5.50 0.30 3.17
N ILE A 260 5.39 1.56 3.62
CA ILE A 260 4.93 1.91 4.97
C ILE A 260 3.53 1.33 5.24
N GLU A 261 2.60 1.46 4.29
CA GLU A 261 1.24 0.94 4.41
C GLU A 261 1.23 -0.59 4.56
N LEU A 262 1.99 -1.30 3.73
CA LEU A 262 2.07 -2.76 3.75
C LEU A 262 2.74 -3.29 5.02
N LEU A 263 3.84 -2.68 5.46
CA LEU A 263 4.48 -3.00 6.75
C LEU A 263 3.52 -2.74 7.92
N SER A 264 2.69 -1.70 7.82
CA SER A 264 1.63 -1.42 8.80
C SER A 264 0.42 -2.36 8.69
N GLY A 265 0.42 -3.33 7.76
CA GLY A 265 -0.62 -4.34 7.64
C GLY A 265 -1.81 -3.95 6.75
N ARG A 266 -1.65 -2.99 5.85
CA ARG A 266 -2.68 -2.62 4.86
C ARG A 266 -3.05 -3.83 3.99
N LYS A 267 -4.35 -4.03 3.79
CA LYS A 267 -4.92 -4.97 2.82
C LYS A 267 -5.43 -4.17 1.61
N ILE A 268 -4.99 -4.54 0.42
CA ILE A 268 -5.46 -3.95 -0.84
C ILE A 268 -6.32 -4.99 -1.54
N TYR A 269 -7.61 -4.72 -1.65
CA TYR A 269 -8.55 -5.67 -2.24
C TYR A 269 -8.69 -5.48 -3.74
N TYR A 270 -8.87 -6.59 -4.45
CA TYR A 270 -9.16 -6.63 -5.87
C TYR A 270 -10.08 -7.79 -6.18
N PHE A 271 -10.72 -7.80 -7.34
CA PHE A 271 -11.45 -8.97 -7.78
C PHE A 271 -10.59 -9.77 -8.75
N LYS A 272 -10.46 -11.06 -8.44
CA LYS A 272 -9.91 -12.04 -9.36
C LYS A 272 -11.07 -12.61 -10.18
N THR A 273 -10.93 -12.56 -11.50
CA THR A 273 -11.88 -13.19 -12.41
C THR A 273 -11.57 -14.68 -12.48
N ILE A 274 -12.57 -15.51 -12.18
CA ILE A 274 -12.48 -16.96 -12.24
C ILE A 274 -13.46 -17.43 -13.30
N SER A 275 -12.91 -18.13 -14.28
CA SER A 275 -13.66 -18.77 -15.35
C SER A 275 -14.15 -20.14 -14.89
N LYS A 276 -15.42 -20.45 -15.14
CA LYS A 276 -16.08 -21.71 -14.80
C LYS A 276 -16.91 -22.25 -15.97
N PHE A 277 -16.42 -22.08 -17.21
CA PHE A 277 -17.11 -22.69 -18.35
C PHE A 277 -16.87 -24.20 -18.33
N GLU A 278 -17.94 -24.98 -18.52
CA GLU A 278 -17.84 -26.45 -18.64
C GLU A 278 -17.14 -26.84 -19.95
N ASP A 279 -17.34 -26.04 -21.01
CA ASP A 279 -16.63 -26.18 -22.28
C ASP A 279 -15.19 -25.65 -22.17
N VAL A 280 -14.22 -26.56 -22.34
CA VAL A 280 -12.78 -26.29 -22.31
C VAL A 280 -12.37 -25.21 -23.31
N LYS A 281 -13.00 -25.15 -24.50
CA LYS A 281 -12.70 -24.16 -25.53
C LYS A 281 -13.17 -22.77 -25.12
N LYS A 282 -14.37 -22.66 -24.53
CA LYS A 282 -14.89 -21.41 -23.97
C LYS A 282 -14.00 -20.94 -22.81
N ASP A 283 -13.67 -21.84 -21.88
CA ASP A 283 -12.83 -21.51 -20.73
C ASP A 283 -11.42 -21.01 -21.14
N TYR A 284 -10.80 -21.71 -22.10
CA TYR A 284 -9.50 -21.33 -22.64
C TYR A 284 -9.54 -19.98 -23.35
N LEU A 285 -10.54 -19.74 -24.20
CA LEU A 285 -10.66 -18.48 -24.93
C LEU A 285 -10.89 -17.31 -23.98
N PHE A 286 -11.80 -17.46 -23.01
CA PHE A 286 -12.05 -16.44 -21.99
C PHE A 286 -10.76 -16.10 -21.23
N THR A 287 -10.09 -17.13 -20.69
CA THR A 287 -8.83 -16.96 -19.94
C THR A 287 -7.73 -16.33 -20.79
N SER A 288 -7.64 -16.69 -22.07
CA SER A 288 -6.67 -16.13 -23.01
C SER A 288 -6.95 -14.65 -23.31
N ILE A 289 -8.22 -14.27 -23.48
CA ILE A 289 -8.65 -12.89 -23.70
C ILE A 289 -8.34 -12.04 -22.47
N GLU A 290 -8.72 -12.48 -21.27
CA GLU A 290 -8.45 -11.76 -20.01
C GLU A 290 -6.95 -11.58 -19.75
N ASN A 291 -6.16 -12.64 -19.95
CA ASN A 291 -4.70 -12.57 -19.82
C ASN A 291 -4.09 -11.58 -20.83
N LEU A 292 -4.58 -11.57 -22.07
CA LEU A 292 -4.09 -10.65 -23.10
C LEU A 292 -4.47 -9.21 -22.80
N ARG A 293 -5.69 -8.95 -22.31
CA ARG A 293 -6.13 -7.63 -21.86
C ARG A 293 -5.26 -7.09 -20.75
N SER A 294 -4.98 -7.93 -19.74
CA SER A 294 -4.08 -7.56 -18.65
C SER A 294 -2.69 -7.14 -19.15
N LYS A 295 -2.14 -7.89 -20.12
CA LYS A 295 -0.87 -7.54 -20.78
C LYS A 295 -0.95 -6.22 -21.56
N ILE A 296 -2.07 -5.96 -22.25
CA ILE A 296 -2.28 -4.69 -22.97
C ILE A 296 -2.30 -3.52 -21.98
N THR A 297 -3.05 -3.62 -20.88
CA THR A 297 -3.10 -2.58 -19.84
C THR A 297 -1.73 -2.32 -19.23
N GLN A 298 -0.97 -3.37 -18.87
CA GLN A 298 0.40 -3.21 -18.37
C GLN A 298 1.31 -2.49 -19.38
N LYS A 299 1.26 -2.91 -20.65
CA LYS A 299 2.06 -2.27 -21.69
C LYS A 299 1.63 -0.83 -21.93
N TYR A 300 0.34 -0.54 -21.88
CA TYR A 300 -0.18 0.82 -22.01
C TYR A 300 0.33 1.71 -20.87
N ASN A 301 0.26 1.25 -19.62
CA ASN A 301 0.81 1.98 -18.47
C ASN A 301 2.33 2.22 -18.61
N HIS A 302 3.06 1.24 -19.15
CA HIS A 302 4.48 1.39 -19.45
C HIS A 302 4.75 2.46 -20.53
N ILE A 303 3.94 2.49 -21.61
CA ILE A 303 4.01 3.54 -22.64
C ILE A 303 3.73 4.91 -22.04
N LEU A 304 2.70 5.03 -21.20
CA LEU A 304 2.39 6.27 -20.49
C LEU A 304 3.56 6.73 -19.61
N GLY A 305 4.25 5.79 -18.98
CA GLY A 305 5.48 6.05 -18.23
C GLY A 305 6.60 6.64 -19.10
N ILE A 306 6.90 6.02 -20.24
CA ILE A 306 7.92 6.50 -21.19
C ILE A 306 7.53 7.86 -21.79
N TYR A 307 6.24 8.05 -22.10
CA TYR A 307 5.71 9.32 -22.56
C TYR A 307 5.99 10.44 -21.56
N LYS A 308 5.65 10.23 -20.28
CA LYS A 308 5.92 11.20 -19.22
C LYS A 308 7.42 11.50 -19.08
N GLN A 309 8.28 10.49 -19.19
CA GLN A 309 9.74 10.71 -19.19
C GLN A 309 10.21 11.59 -20.35
N CYS A 310 9.67 11.42 -21.56
CA CYS A 310 10.02 12.27 -22.70
C CYS A 310 9.73 13.74 -22.41
N TYR A 311 8.60 14.02 -21.77
CA TYR A 311 8.21 15.38 -21.37
C TYR A 311 9.02 15.91 -20.19
N LEU A 312 9.32 15.09 -19.18
CA LEU A 312 10.15 15.49 -18.04
C LEU A 312 11.56 15.89 -18.51
N VAL A 313 12.21 15.08 -19.35
CA VAL A 313 13.52 15.40 -19.93
C VAL A 313 13.46 16.66 -20.79
N MET A 314 12.35 16.91 -21.50
CA MET A 314 12.18 18.14 -22.26
C MET A 314 11.95 19.36 -21.35
N SER A 315 11.25 19.17 -20.21
CA SER A 315 10.97 20.25 -19.26
C SER A 315 12.22 20.81 -18.59
N GLU A 316 13.31 20.02 -18.50
CA GLU A 316 14.63 20.48 -18.04
C GLU A 316 15.22 21.58 -18.96
N VAL A 317 14.81 21.61 -20.24
CA VAL A 317 15.31 22.57 -21.24
C VAL A 317 14.23 23.56 -21.68
N ALA A 318 12.96 23.20 -21.54
CA ALA A 318 11.80 24.00 -21.91
C ALA A 318 10.73 23.94 -20.80
N PRO A 319 10.89 24.72 -19.72
CA PRO A 319 10.04 24.64 -18.53
C PRO A 319 8.56 25.02 -18.75
N ASN A 320 8.24 25.65 -19.89
CA ASN A 320 6.87 26.03 -20.26
C ASN A 320 6.11 24.93 -21.03
N LEU A 321 6.69 23.75 -21.20
CA LEU A 321 6.04 22.65 -21.90
C LEU A 321 5.02 21.97 -20.97
N GLU A 322 3.74 22.32 -21.11
CA GLU A 322 2.68 21.65 -20.36
C GLU A 322 2.56 20.18 -20.78
N LEU A 323 2.63 19.28 -19.80
CA LEU A 323 2.37 17.87 -20.01
C LEU A 323 0.88 17.70 -20.28
N ARG A 324 0.51 17.19 -21.47
CA ARG A 324 -0.88 16.76 -21.70
C ARG A 324 -1.11 15.49 -20.90
N ASP A 325 -1.78 15.63 -19.75
CA ASP A 325 -2.29 14.50 -19.00
C ASP A 325 -3.44 13.87 -19.79
N ILE A 326 -3.17 12.72 -20.41
CA ILE A 326 -4.19 11.93 -21.10
C ILE A 326 -4.91 11.11 -20.03
N ILE A 327 -6.10 11.59 -19.66
CA ILE A 327 -7.00 11.01 -18.65
C ILE A 327 -8.04 10.15 -19.37
N ASN A 328 -7.82 8.85 -19.47
CA ASN A 328 -8.82 7.78 -19.32
C ASN A 328 -8.24 6.46 -19.87
N ILE A 329 -7.83 5.56 -18.98
CA ILE A 329 -7.23 4.26 -19.37
C ILE A 329 -8.29 3.26 -19.91
N THR A 330 -9.57 3.64 -20.01
CA THR A 330 -10.65 2.66 -20.14
C THR A 330 -11.74 2.96 -21.18
N GLU A 331 -11.66 4.01 -22.00
CA GLU A 331 -12.68 4.25 -23.06
C GLU A 331 -12.22 3.79 -24.45
N ASP A 332 -10.96 3.98 -24.85
CA ASP A 332 -10.35 3.32 -26.02
C ASP A 332 -8.80 3.37 -25.93
N VAL A 333 -8.13 2.22 -25.90
CA VAL A 333 -6.66 2.15 -25.84
C VAL A 333 -6.03 2.60 -27.16
N GLU A 334 -6.69 2.39 -28.30
CA GLU A 334 -6.17 2.79 -29.62
C GLU A 334 -6.19 4.30 -29.81
N ASP A 335 -7.27 4.96 -29.42
CA ASP A 335 -7.37 6.43 -29.46
C ASP A 335 -6.32 7.07 -28.55
N ASN A 336 -6.20 6.58 -27.31
CA ASN A 336 -5.19 7.05 -26.38
C ASN A 336 -3.75 6.94 -26.93
N ILE A 337 -3.41 5.82 -27.57
CA ILE A 337 -2.08 5.64 -28.19
C ILE A 337 -1.87 6.63 -29.32
N SER A 338 -2.88 6.86 -30.15
CA SER A 338 -2.82 7.81 -31.26
C SER A 338 -2.59 9.24 -30.76
N GLN A 339 -3.26 9.63 -29.68
CA GLN A 339 -3.05 10.90 -29.00
C GLN A 339 -1.61 11.03 -28.44
N LEU A 340 -1.11 9.98 -27.78
CA LEU A 340 0.27 9.94 -27.25
C LEU A 340 1.32 10.08 -28.37
N GLU A 341 1.16 9.37 -29.50
CA GLU A 341 2.06 9.48 -30.66
C GLU A 341 2.09 10.91 -31.20
N SER A 342 0.92 11.52 -31.40
CA SER A 342 0.82 12.89 -31.92
C SER A 342 1.58 13.89 -31.04
N SER A 343 1.51 13.70 -29.73
CA SER A 343 2.13 14.57 -28.72
C SER A 343 3.66 14.37 -28.67
N ILE A 344 4.16 13.14 -28.78
CA ILE A 344 5.61 12.89 -28.86
C ILE A 344 6.23 13.47 -30.14
N ILE A 345 5.51 13.47 -31.27
CA ILE A 345 6.00 14.07 -32.53
C ILE A 345 6.26 15.58 -32.36
N GLN A 346 5.45 16.27 -31.55
CA GLN A 346 5.58 17.72 -31.29
C GLN A 346 6.85 18.09 -30.48
N LEU A 347 7.53 17.13 -29.84
CA LEU A 347 8.76 17.38 -29.10
C LEU A 347 9.94 17.71 -30.05
N HIS A 348 10.23 18.97 -30.29
CA HIS A 348 11.33 19.36 -31.18
C HIS A 348 12.71 19.14 -30.53
N THR A 349 13.56 18.30 -31.14
CA THR A 349 14.89 17.93 -30.60
C THR A 349 16.08 18.61 -31.30
N LYS A 350 15.84 19.49 -32.28
CA LYS A 350 16.89 20.03 -33.16
C LYS A 350 17.89 20.95 -32.45
N LYS A 351 17.48 21.67 -31.40
CA LYS A 351 18.31 22.65 -30.68
C LYS A 351 18.73 22.21 -29.26
N LEU A 352 18.66 20.91 -28.94
CA LEU A 352 18.93 20.41 -27.59
C LEU A 352 20.39 20.00 -27.38
N PRO A 353 20.91 20.07 -26.15
CA PRO A 353 22.20 19.51 -25.77
C PRO A 353 22.34 18.03 -26.18
N LYS A 354 23.56 17.59 -26.51
CA LYS A 354 23.83 16.25 -27.08
C LYS A 354 23.32 15.10 -26.19
N ASP A 355 23.47 15.23 -24.87
CA ASP A 355 23.06 14.20 -23.90
C ASP A 355 21.54 14.10 -23.77
N ILE A 356 20.87 15.25 -23.68
CA ILE A 356 19.40 15.35 -23.63
C ILE A 356 18.79 14.83 -24.94
N LYS A 357 19.37 15.21 -26.08
CA LYS A 357 18.99 14.69 -27.41
C LYS A 357 19.11 13.17 -27.47
N ARG A 358 20.19 12.60 -26.92
CA ARG A 358 20.40 11.14 -26.86
C ARG A 358 19.35 10.46 -25.97
N GLN A 359 19.08 11.01 -24.78
CA GLN A 359 18.07 10.47 -23.86
C GLN A 359 16.66 10.51 -24.46
N ILE A 360 16.25 11.64 -25.06
CA ILE A 360 14.95 11.76 -25.73
C ILE A 360 14.85 10.78 -26.89
N GLN A 361 15.92 10.61 -27.70
CA GLN A 361 15.91 9.65 -28.79
C GLN A 361 15.79 8.21 -28.29
N GLN A 362 16.48 7.85 -27.21
CA GLN A 362 16.36 6.53 -26.59
C GLN A 362 14.94 6.27 -26.07
N ASN A 363 14.34 7.25 -25.39
CA ASN A 363 12.97 7.15 -24.88
C ASN A 363 11.96 7.06 -26.04
N ARG A 364 12.12 7.84 -27.11
CA ARG A 364 11.31 7.73 -28.33
C ARG A 364 11.41 6.36 -28.99
N ASN A 365 12.61 5.80 -29.08
CA ASN A 365 12.80 4.47 -29.64
C ASN A 365 12.08 3.41 -28.79
N ARG A 366 12.24 3.47 -27.45
CA ARG A 366 11.53 2.60 -26.50
C ARG A 366 10.01 2.76 -26.59
N PHE A 367 9.52 3.99 -26.73
CA PHE A 367 8.10 4.31 -26.91
C PHE A 367 7.56 3.66 -28.19
N ASN A 368 8.20 3.91 -29.34
CA ASN A 368 7.80 3.35 -30.63
C ASN A 368 7.84 1.81 -30.65
N GLN A 369 8.84 1.20 -30.00
CA GLN A 369 8.91 -0.26 -29.84
C GLN A 369 7.71 -0.79 -29.05
N ASN A 370 7.36 -0.18 -27.92
CA ASN A 370 6.23 -0.61 -27.11
C ASN A 370 4.88 -0.37 -27.81
N ILE A 371 4.74 0.68 -28.63
CA ILE A 371 3.55 0.88 -29.47
C ILE A 371 3.36 -0.26 -30.46
N ARG A 372 4.44 -0.68 -31.15
CA ARG A 372 4.38 -1.82 -32.08
C ARG A 372 3.93 -3.09 -31.35
N ILE A 373 4.43 -3.30 -30.14
CA ILE A 373 4.02 -4.42 -29.28
C ILE A 373 2.52 -4.32 -28.96
N ILE A 374 2.01 -3.18 -28.47
CA ILE A 374 0.58 -3.04 -28.16
C ILE A 374 -0.29 -3.24 -29.40
N ARG A 375 0.04 -2.64 -30.56
CA ARG A 375 -0.72 -2.87 -31.80
C ARG A 375 -0.79 -4.35 -32.17
N THR A 376 0.29 -5.11 -31.93
CA THR A 376 0.30 -6.56 -32.15
C THR A 376 -0.60 -7.29 -31.15
N LEU A 377 -0.57 -6.89 -29.87
CA LEU A 377 -1.44 -7.46 -28.83
C LEU A 377 -2.92 -7.14 -29.08
N LEU A 378 -3.25 -5.92 -29.53
CA LEU A 378 -4.60 -5.50 -29.89
C LEU A 378 -5.13 -6.29 -31.09
N LYS A 379 -4.34 -6.46 -32.16
CA LYS A 379 -4.71 -7.34 -33.27
C LYS A 379 -5.01 -8.77 -32.81
N ARG A 380 -4.17 -9.32 -31.93
CA ARG A 380 -4.39 -10.64 -31.34
C ARG A 380 -5.68 -10.69 -30.50
N LEU A 381 -5.97 -9.62 -29.75
CA LEU A 381 -7.19 -9.48 -28.97
C LEU A 381 -8.42 -9.49 -29.88
N THR A 382 -8.40 -8.73 -30.97
CA THR A 382 -9.47 -8.73 -31.98
C THR A 382 -9.72 -10.12 -32.55
N VAL A 383 -8.66 -10.88 -32.87
CA VAL A 383 -8.80 -12.26 -33.36
C VAL A 383 -9.47 -13.16 -32.31
N LEU A 384 -9.02 -13.11 -31.05
CA LEU A 384 -9.61 -13.90 -29.97
C LEU A 384 -11.07 -13.51 -29.68
N LEU A 385 -11.40 -12.21 -29.74
CA LEU A 385 -12.77 -11.73 -29.57
C LEU A 385 -13.69 -12.15 -30.71
N ASN A 386 -13.19 -12.17 -31.95
CA ASN A 386 -13.95 -12.69 -33.09
C ASN A 386 -14.20 -14.20 -32.94
N GLN A 387 -13.20 -14.96 -32.48
CA GLN A 387 -13.37 -16.38 -32.14
C GLN A 387 -14.40 -16.57 -31.03
N TRP A 388 -14.37 -15.73 -29.98
CA TRP A 388 -15.35 -15.75 -28.91
C TRP A 388 -16.77 -15.51 -29.41
N ARG A 389 -16.97 -14.47 -30.23
CA ARG A 389 -18.28 -14.11 -30.82
C ARG A 389 -18.82 -15.17 -31.78
N SER A 390 -17.96 -16.01 -32.34
CA SER A 390 -18.35 -17.12 -33.21
C SER A 390 -18.77 -18.38 -32.45
N LEU A 391 -18.65 -18.40 -31.11
CA LEU A 391 -19.10 -19.54 -30.30
C LEU A 391 -20.62 -19.48 -30.10
N ASP A 392 -21.26 -20.64 -30.16
CA ASP A 392 -22.65 -20.79 -29.78
C ASP A 392 -22.77 -20.76 -28.24
N PHE A 393 -23.56 -19.81 -27.75
CA PHE A 393 -23.95 -19.71 -26.35
C PHE A 393 -25.41 -20.15 -26.21
N ASP A 394 -25.67 -21.15 -25.38
CA ASP A 394 -27.04 -21.51 -25.04
C ASP A 394 -27.75 -20.34 -24.36
N LYS A 395 -29.07 -20.21 -24.53
CA LYS A 395 -29.88 -19.13 -23.92
C LYS A 395 -29.72 -19.02 -22.39
N ASP A 396 -29.27 -20.09 -21.74
CA ASP A 396 -29.01 -20.18 -20.31
C ASP A 396 -27.54 -19.96 -19.88
N GLU A 397 -26.58 -20.00 -20.82
CA GLU A 397 -25.15 -19.71 -20.62
C GLU A 397 -24.91 -18.19 -20.59
N LYS A 398 -25.49 -17.51 -19.60
CA LYS A 398 -25.14 -16.10 -19.37
C LYS A 398 -23.72 -16.01 -18.83
N LEU A 399 -22.89 -15.12 -19.37
CA LEU A 399 -21.55 -14.78 -18.85
C LEU A 399 -21.55 -14.58 -17.32
N SER A 400 -22.62 -14.01 -16.76
CA SER A 400 -22.77 -13.79 -15.33
C SER A 400 -22.88 -15.06 -14.47
N LYS A 401 -23.19 -16.23 -15.07
CA LYS A 401 -23.25 -17.53 -14.37
C LYS A 401 -21.90 -18.27 -14.42
N ASN A 402 -21.17 -18.13 -15.52
CA ASN A 402 -19.92 -18.88 -15.77
C ASN A 402 -18.65 -18.08 -15.44
N VAL A 403 -18.79 -16.78 -15.16
CA VAL A 403 -17.70 -15.92 -14.70
C VAL A 403 -17.99 -15.50 -13.27
N GLU A 404 -17.15 -15.95 -12.34
CA GLU A 404 -17.21 -15.54 -10.94
C GLU A 404 -16.13 -14.51 -10.62
N HIS A 405 -16.49 -13.54 -9.79
CA HIS A 405 -15.55 -12.58 -9.23
C HIS A 405 -15.29 -12.92 -7.77
N GLU A 406 -14.12 -13.49 -7.50
CA GLU A 406 -13.65 -13.70 -6.15
C GLU A 406 -12.97 -12.43 -5.63
N LEU A 407 -13.40 -11.95 -4.46
CA LEU A 407 -12.71 -10.86 -3.79
C LEU A 407 -11.41 -11.40 -3.20
N ALA A 408 -10.30 -11.04 -3.83
CA ALA A 408 -8.95 -11.32 -3.39
C ALA A 408 -8.36 -10.07 -2.70
N TYR A 409 -7.21 -10.25 -2.05
CA TYR A 409 -6.47 -9.13 -1.47
C TYR A 409 -4.97 -9.37 -1.51
N VAL A 410 -4.23 -8.27 -1.57
CA VAL A 410 -2.79 -8.18 -1.43
C VAL A 410 -2.50 -7.77 0.01
N TYR A 411 -1.65 -8.53 0.71
CA TYR A 411 -1.29 -8.31 2.10
C TYR A 411 0.05 -8.99 2.41
N LEU A 412 0.88 -8.37 3.25
CA LEU A 412 2.09 -8.99 3.77
C LEU A 412 1.82 -9.65 5.12
N GLU A 413 1.99 -10.97 5.19
CA GLU A 413 1.95 -11.70 6.46
C GLU A 413 3.03 -11.21 7.42
N GLU A 414 2.80 -11.35 8.73
CA GLU A 414 3.72 -10.84 9.76
C GLU A 414 5.15 -11.36 9.59
N LYS A 415 5.34 -12.67 9.36
CA LYS A 415 6.66 -13.26 9.13
C LYS A 415 7.37 -12.63 7.93
N ILE A 416 6.62 -12.42 6.84
CA ILE A 416 7.13 -11.80 5.62
C ILE A 416 7.49 -10.32 5.87
N ARG A 417 6.66 -9.57 6.61
CA ARG A 417 6.95 -8.18 6.99
C ARG A 417 8.24 -8.07 7.79
N MET A 418 8.46 -8.96 8.74
CA MET A 418 9.69 -8.97 9.54
C MET A 418 10.91 -9.35 8.69
N SER A 419 10.75 -10.30 7.76
CA SER A 419 11.80 -10.68 6.80
C SER A 419 12.20 -9.50 5.89
N ILE A 420 11.21 -8.82 5.31
CA ILE A 420 11.42 -7.66 4.44
C ILE A 420 12.05 -6.50 5.21
N ALA A 421 11.57 -6.24 6.43
CA ALA A 421 12.19 -5.24 7.29
C ALA A 421 13.66 -5.59 7.59
N TYR A 422 13.97 -6.87 7.82
CA TYR A 422 15.35 -7.29 8.01
C TYR A 422 16.22 -7.03 6.77
N GLU A 423 15.78 -7.44 5.58
CA GLU A 423 16.51 -7.20 4.33
C GLU A 423 16.72 -5.70 4.07
N MET A 424 15.70 -4.87 4.33
CA MET A 424 15.80 -3.43 4.22
C MET A 424 16.73 -2.83 5.27
N PHE A 425 16.77 -3.36 6.49
CA PHE A 425 17.69 -2.91 7.53
C PHE A 425 19.15 -3.17 7.15
N GLU A 426 19.45 -4.37 6.63
CA GLU A 426 20.79 -4.71 6.13
C GLU A 426 21.16 -3.77 4.97
N TYR A 427 20.23 -3.50 4.04
CA TYR A 427 20.46 -2.54 2.98
C TYR A 427 20.77 -1.14 3.51
N ILE A 428 19.98 -0.61 4.45
CA ILE A 428 20.17 0.75 4.98
C ILE A 428 21.54 0.92 5.65
N ASN A 429 22.02 -0.11 6.36
CA ASN A 429 23.28 -0.05 7.10
C ASN A 429 24.50 -0.44 6.27
N HIS A 430 24.32 -0.89 5.03
CA HIS A 430 25.43 -1.13 4.12
C HIS A 430 25.97 0.20 3.58
N GLU A 431 27.28 0.28 3.35
CA GLU A 431 27.88 1.46 2.73
C GLU A 431 27.45 1.54 1.26
N HIS A 432 26.86 2.68 0.89
CA HIS A 432 26.48 2.96 -0.48
C HIS A 432 27.09 4.28 -0.95
N ASP A 433 27.75 4.25 -2.09
CA ASP A 433 28.27 5.44 -2.75
C ASP A 433 27.21 6.03 -3.69
N PHE A 434 26.41 6.96 -3.16
CA PHE A 434 25.47 7.76 -3.97
C PHE A 434 26.00 9.18 -4.17
N ALA A 435 25.94 9.68 -5.40
CA ALA A 435 26.45 11.03 -5.72
C ALA A 435 25.54 12.13 -5.17
N THR A 436 24.24 11.85 -5.03
CA THR A 436 23.27 12.82 -4.50
C THR A 436 22.24 12.18 -3.58
N LYS A 437 21.64 12.97 -2.68
CA LYS A 437 20.51 12.52 -1.85
C LYS A 437 19.28 12.13 -2.68
N THR A 438 19.09 12.71 -3.86
CA THR A 438 18.01 12.33 -4.78
C THR A 438 18.21 10.91 -5.28
N GLU A 439 19.44 10.55 -5.64
CA GLU A 439 19.78 9.18 -6.03
C GLU A 439 19.61 8.20 -4.87
N GLN A 440 20.03 8.57 -3.66
CA GLN A 440 19.82 7.75 -2.46
C GLN A 440 18.34 7.39 -2.24
N ILE A 441 17.43 8.38 -2.29
CA ILE A 441 15.98 8.16 -2.12
C ILE A 441 15.43 7.27 -3.24
N LYS A 442 15.88 7.49 -4.48
CA LYS A 442 15.46 6.67 -5.63
C LYS A 442 15.98 5.23 -5.52
N ALA A 443 17.23 5.04 -5.08
CA ALA A 443 17.81 3.74 -4.80
C ALA A 443 17.04 3.01 -3.70
N TYR A 444 16.68 3.72 -2.62
CA TYR A 444 15.84 3.20 -1.55
C TYR A 444 14.46 2.73 -2.06
N ALA A 445 13.77 3.55 -2.87
CA ALA A 445 12.50 3.18 -3.48
C ALA A 445 12.62 1.97 -4.43
N ARG A 446 13.73 1.86 -5.17
CA ARG A 446 14.01 0.70 -6.01
C ARG A 446 14.21 -0.57 -5.17
N GLN A 447 14.97 -0.48 -4.09
CA GLN A 447 15.18 -1.61 -3.20
C GLN A 447 13.86 -2.07 -2.57
N ILE A 448 12.99 -1.14 -2.16
CA ILE A 448 11.63 -1.44 -1.72
C ILE A 448 10.87 -2.26 -2.78
N VAL A 449 10.87 -1.83 -4.04
CA VAL A 449 10.15 -2.54 -5.10
C VAL A 449 10.75 -3.93 -5.33
N LYS A 450 12.08 -4.08 -5.22
CA LYS A 450 12.78 -5.35 -5.32
C LYS A 450 12.34 -6.34 -4.23
N VAL A 451 12.36 -5.93 -2.97
CA VAL A 451 11.99 -6.81 -1.83
C VAL A 451 10.49 -7.12 -1.79
N LEU A 452 9.65 -6.28 -2.40
CA LEU A 452 8.21 -6.50 -2.52
C LEU A 452 7.80 -7.35 -3.73
N GLN A 453 8.69 -7.57 -4.71
CA GLN A 453 8.34 -8.19 -5.99
C GLN A 453 7.76 -9.59 -5.81
N GLU A 454 8.54 -10.49 -5.21
CA GLU A 454 8.16 -11.89 -5.02
C GLU A 454 7.00 -12.03 -4.00
N PRO A 455 7.04 -11.42 -2.80
CA PRO A 455 5.99 -11.61 -1.81
C PRO A 455 4.61 -11.10 -2.23
N LEU A 456 4.56 -10.10 -3.11
CA LEU A 456 3.31 -9.55 -3.62
C LEU A 456 2.92 -10.11 -5.00
N CYS A 457 3.76 -10.94 -5.63
CA CYS A 457 3.57 -11.38 -7.01
C CYS A 457 3.35 -10.19 -7.95
N LEU A 458 4.22 -9.17 -7.91
CA LEU A 458 4.08 -7.94 -8.72
C LEU A 458 4.12 -8.20 -10.24
N GLU A 459 4.55 -9.39 -10.64
CA GLU A 459 4.51 -9.88 -12.03
C GLU A 459 3.07 -10.12 -12.52
N GLU A 460 2.14 -10.38 -11.61
CA GLU A 460 0.72 -10.53 -11.91
C GLU A 460 0.08 -9.18 -12.21
N ALA A 461 -0.33 -8.99 -13.46
CA ALA A 461 -0.99 -7.80 -13.95
C ALA A 461 -2.20 -7.33 -13.13
N PRO A 462 -3.11 -8.23 -12.66
CA PRO A 462 -4.22 -7.84 -11.80
C PRO A 462 -3.76 -7.27 -10.45
N VAL A 463 -2.70 -7.83 -9.87
CA VAL A 463 -2.15 -7.39 -8.58
C VAL A 463 -1.50 -6.03 -8.72
N LEU A 464 -0.64 -5.85 -9.73
CA LEU A 464 0.02 -4.57 -10.00
C LEU A 464 -1.01 -3.45 -10.24
N THR A 465 -2.01 -3.72 -11.09
CA THR A 465 -3.08 -2.76 -11.40
C THR A 465 -3.91 -2.45 -10.17
N ALA A 466 -4.23 -3.47 -9.36
CA ALA A 466 -4.97 -3.27 -8.12
C ALA A 466 -4.21 -2.36 -7.14
N ILE A 467 -2.90 -2.53 -7.00
CA ILE A 467 -2.09 -1.68 -6.14
C ILE A 467 -2.07 -0.25 -6.69
N GLU A 468 -1.75 -0.05 -7.97
CA GLU A 468 -1.63 1.28 -8.58
C GLU A 468 -2.95 2.05 -8.63
N MET A 469 -4.09 1.35 -8.77
CA MET A 469 -5.43 1.96 -8.77
C MET A 469 -6.05 2.07 -7.36
N SER A 470 -5.43 1.49 -6.34
CA SER A 470 -5.94 1.58 -4.98
C SER A 470 -5.69 2.97 -4.39
N ASN A 471 -6.66 3.47 -3.64
CA ASN A 471 -6.43 4.68 -2.85
C ASN A 471 -5.51 4.37 -1.67
N ARG A 472 -4.48 5.21 -1.53
CA ARG A 472 -3.52 5.18 -0.42
C ARG A 472 -4.06 5.89 0.81
N ALA A 473 -3.59 5.48 1.97
CA ALA A 473 -3.75 6.20 3.22
C ALA A 473 -3.09 7.58 3.12
N ASN A 474 -3.76 8.60 3.64
CA ASN A 474 -3.20 9.94 3.66
C ASN A 474 -2.20 10.09 4.83
N LEU A 475 -0.95 9.74 4.58
CA LEU A 475 0.13 9.84 5.57
C LEU A 475 0.58 11.29 5.86
N SER A 476 0.03 12.32 5.20
CA SER A 476 0.42 13.72 5.41
C SER A 476 -0.05 14.30 6.76
N SER A 477 -0.94 13.61 7.47
CA SER A 477 -1.34 13.93 8.84
C SER A 477 -0.31 13.48 9.89
N ILE A 478 0.68 12.67 9.49
CA ILE A 478 1.72 12.17 10.39
C ILE A 478 2.84 13.20 10.47
N LYS A 479 3.09 13.71 11.67
CA LYS A 479 4.17 14.68 11.91
C LYS A 479 5.51 13.95 11.99
N LEU A 480 6.55 14.56 11.41
CA LEU A 480 7.91 14.02 11.47
C LEU A 480 8.43 13.90 12.92
N THR A 481 8.00 14.80 13.79
CA THR A 481 8.37 14.85 15.22
C THR A 481 7.69 13.79 16.08
N ASN A 482 6.71 13.06 15.56
CA ASN A 482 6.07 11.97 16.29
C ASN A 482 7.08 10.84 16.55
N SER A 483 6.94 10.13 17.67
CA SER A 483 7.75 8.93 17.89
C SER A 483 7.40 7.85 16.86
N THR A 484 8.33 6.94 16.57
CA THR A 484 8.12 5.87 15.58
C THR A 484 6.88 5.02 15.93
N ALA A 485 6.66 4.74 17.22
CA ALA A 485 5.46 4.05 17.70
C ALA A 485 4.16 4.84 17.42
N GLN A 486 4.17 6.16 17.63
CA GLN A 486 3.03 7.02 17.29
C GLN A 486 2.78 7.02 15.77
N LYS A 487 3.84 7.18 14.96
CA LYS A 487 3.74 7.13 13.48
C LYS A 487 3.10 5.82 13.02
N LEU A 488 3.54 4.69 13.55
CA LEU A 488 2.98 3.36 13.25
C LEU A 488 1.51 3.23 13.63
N ASN A 489 1.14 3.61 14.85
CA ASN A 489 -0.24 3.53 15.32
C ASN A 489 -1.17 4.41 14.48
N THR A 490 -0.74 5.64 14.18
CA THR A 490 -1.51 6.55 13.31
C THR A 490 -1.63 5.97 11.90
N THR A 491 -0.56 5.45 11.31
CA THR A 491 -0.60 4.83 9.98
C THR A 491 -1.52 3.63 9.94
N TYR A 492 -1.47 2.75 10.94
CA TYR A 492 -2.38 1.60 11.02
C TYR A 492 -3.84 2.06 10.99
N ASN A 493 -4.18 3.08 11.78
CA ASN A 493 -5.54 3.64 11.83
C ASN A 493 -5.95 4.29 10.51
N LEU A 494 -5.05 5.03 9.86
CA LEU A 494 -5.31 5.62 8.54
C LEU A 494 -5.51 4.51 7.49
N CYS A 495 -4.67 3.49 7.48
CA CYS A 495 -4.77 2.33 6.60
C CYS A 495 -6.08 1.57 6.82
N ARG A 496 -6.57 1.45 8.06
CA ARG A 496 -7.85 0.81 8.37
C ARG A 496 -9.05 1.67 7.96
N SER A 497 -8.89 3.00 8.01
CA SER A 497 -9.95 3.95 7.72
C SER A 497 -10.29 4.03 6.24
N VAL A 498 -9.29 3.92 5.36
CA VAL A 498 -9.52 3.93 3.90
C VAL A 498 -10.41 2.74 3.51
N LYS A 499 -11.68 3.04 3.22
CA LYS A 499 -12.65 2.04 2.82
C LYS A 499 -12.32 1.56 1.42
N THR A 500 -12.32 0.24 1.27
CA THR A 500 -12.39 -0.34 -0.07
C THR A 500 -13.83 -0.26 -0.53
N ASN A 501 -14.11 0.52 -1.58
CA ASN A 501 -15.44 0.57 -2.18
C ASN A 501 -15.69 -0.68 -3.04
N ILE A 502 -15.85 -1.84 -2.38
CA ILE A 502 -16.01 -3.16 -3.02
C ILE A 502 -17.16 -3.15 -4.04
N VAL A 503 -18.23 -2.41 -3.74
CA VAL A 503 -19.39 -2.27 -4.65
C VAL A 503 -19.01 -1.55 -5.93
N GLU A 504 -18.23 -0.47 -5.84
CA GLU A 504 -17.76 0.27 -7.00
C GLU A 504 -16.75 -0.55 -7.82
N ILE A 505 -15.80 -1.24 -7.18
CA ILE A 505 -14.86 -2.12 -7.87
C ILE A 505 -15.63 -3.21 -8.63
N ARG A 506 -16.63 -3.85 -7.99
CA ARG A 506 -17.47 -4.85 -8.64
C ARG A 506 -18.28 -4.27 -9.80
N ARG A 507 -18.88 -3.08 -9.62
CA ARG A 507 -19.63 -2.40 -10.69
C ARG A 507 -18.76 -2.08 -11.90
N ARG A 508 -17.54 -1.60 -11.68
CA ARG A 508 -16.57 -1.31 -12.76
C ARG A 508 -16.24 -2.57 -13.55
N ILE A 509 -15.94 -3.67 -12.86
CA ILE A 509 -15.60 -4.95 -13.50
C ILE A 509 -16.79 -5.51 -14.28
N ASN A 510 -17.98 -5.52 -13.70
CA ASN A 510 -19.19 -5.99 -14.38
C ASN A 510 -19.51 -5.15 -15.62
N ARG A 511 -19.33 -3.82 -15.57
CA ARG A 511 -19.52 -2.95 -16.75
C ARG A 511 -18.55 -3.30 -17.87
N VAL A 512 -17.27 -3.50 -17.54
CA VAL A 512 -16.23 -3.86 -18.51
C VAL A 512 -16.54 -5.21 -19.16
N LEU A 513 -16.96 -6.20 -18.38
CA LEU A 513 -17.27 -7.53 -18.90
C LEU A 513 -18.53 -7.54 -19.79
N VAL A 514 -19.59 -6.87 -19.35
CA VAL A 514 -20.84 -6.77 -20.11
C VAL A 514 -20.61 -6.04 -21.43
N ALA A 515 -19.92 -4.90 -21.43
CA ALA A 515 -19.70 -4.12 -22.64
C ALA A 515 -18.82 -4.80 -23.70
N GLN A 516 -18.10 -5.87 -23.34
CA GLN A 516 -17.06 -6.44 -24.20
C GLN A 516 -17.30 -7.89 -24.62
N TYR A 517 -18.10 -8.65 -23.87
CA TYR A 517 -18.42 -10.03 -24.19
C TYR A 517 -19.88 -10.25 -24.60
N LEU A 518 -20.76 -9.26 -24.36
CA LEU A 518 -22.09 -9.12 -24.94
C LEU A 518 -22.05 -8.03 -26.00
#